data_AF-A0A7C1TXC3-F1
#
_entry.id   AF-A0A7C1TXC3-F1
#
_cell.length_a   1.000
_cell.length_b   1.000
_cell.length_c   1.000
_cell.angle_alpha   90.00
_cell.angle_beta   90.00
_cell.angle_gamma   90.00
#
_symmetry.space_group_name_H-M   'P 1'
#
loop_
_entity.id
_entity.type
_entity.pdbx_description
1 polymer ?
#
loop_
_entity_poly.entity_id
_entity_poly.type
_entity_poly.pdbx_seq_one_letter_code
_entity_poly.pdbx_strand_id
1 'polypeptide(L)'
;MATQWIRRWLLLTSLLPAVLLSVVLLTGCGAHMHHVVEPGETLYSIGFLYGYDYRKIAQWNGIRPPYGLNAGQVLRVAPPEVGTPPPGVRSKPPRRKPAPVVDSVKAGPRAVDRAGTPAVTPIAPLPITRPSVGFPKNPQWRWPVKSRKVLQTFSANDPGRKGLDIAGRRGDPVHAAAAGRVVYAGSGLVRYGQLIIIKHNEKYLSAYAHNDKLRVKEGDVIGAGQRIADMGSSGARRPMLHFEIRRNGKPVNPLRYLPQR
;
A
#
# COMPACT_ATOMS: atom_id res chain seq x y z
N MET A 1 30.93 57.97 62.56
CA MET A 1 31.70 56.85 63.16
C MET A 1 31.33 55.59 62.37
N ALA A 2 31.99 55.23 61.27
CA ALA A 2 33.36 54.73 61.09
C ALA A 2 33.57 53.31 61.64
N THR A 3 33.28 52.30 60.81
CA THR A 3 33.75 50.89 60.90
C THR A 3 33.16 50.12 59.70
N GLN A 4 33.80 49.19 59.00
CA GLN A 4 35.20 48.84 58.74
C GLN A 4 35.25 48.22 57.34
N TRP A 5 36.40 48.34 56.68
CA TRP A 5 36.80 47.57 55.51
C TRP A 5 37.23 46.16 55.93
N ILE A 6 36.86 45.11 55.18
CA ILE A 6 37.75 43.98 54.86
C ILE A 6 37.32 43.34 53.52
N ARG A 7 38.35 43.11 52.72
CA ARG A 7 38.40 42.51 51.38
C ARG A 7 38.19 40.99 51.44
N ARG A 8 37.56 40.39 50.42
CA ARG A 8 38.17 39.33 49.59
C ARG A 8 37.24 38.80 48.50
N TRP A 9 37.90 38.43 47.40
CA TRP A 9 37.40 37.83 46.18
C TRP A 9 36.61 36.52 46.39
N LEU A 10 35.68 36.21 45.49
CA LEU A 10 35.74 35.03 44.59
C LEU A 10 34.43 34.88 43.78
N LEU A 11 34.62 34.91 42.46
CA LEU A 11 33.92 34.14 41.42
C LEU A 11 32.39 34.28 41.24
N LEU A 12 32.05 35.20 40.33
CA LEU A 12 30.96 35.01 39.38
C LEU A 12 31.18 33.70 38.61
N THR A 13 30.35 32.67 38.84
CA THR A 13 30.21 31.57 37.89
C THR A 13 28.74 31.46 37.49
N SER A 14 28.44 32.10 36.37
CA SER A 14 27.24 31.88 35.58
C SER A 14 27.24 30.42 35.09
N LEU A 15 26.29 29.61 35.58
CA LEU A 15 25.95 28.35 34.92
C LEU A 15 25.03 28.68 33.73
N LEU A 16 25.63 28.77 32.54
CA LEU A 16 24.89 28.59 31.29
C LEU A 16 24.73 27.08 31.04
N PRO A 17 23.51 26.55 30.87
CA PRO A 17 23.36 25.20 30.35
C PRO A 17 23.74 25.23 28.86
N ALA A 18 24.81 24.52 28.51
CA ALA A 18 25.17 24.22 27.13
C ALA A 18 24.04 23.39 26.49
N VAL A 19 23.16 24.06 25.75
CA VAL A 19 22.20 23.41 24.85
C VAL A 19 23.03 22.84 23.71
N LEU A 20 23.28 21.53 23.75
CA LEU A 20 23.86 20.78 22.65
C LEU A 20 22.88 20.85 21.47
N LEU A 21 23.13 21.79 20.56
CA LEU A 21 22.47 21.87 19.27
C LEU A 21 22.99 20.70 18.42
N SER A 22 22.29 19.57 18.50
CA SER A 22 22.51 18.42 17.62
C SER A 22 22.14 18.80 16.19
N VAL A 23 23.11 19.38 15.47
CA VAL A 23 23.07 19.56 14.03
C VAL A 23 23.22 18.17 13.41
N VAL A 24 22.07 17.51 13.18
CA VAL A 24 22.02 16.32 12.33
C VAL A 24 22.04 16.81 10.88
N LEU A 25 23.25 16.95 10.33
CA LEU A 25 23.47 17.03 8.90
C LEU A 25 23.18 15.65 8.27
N LEU A 26 21.92 15.39 7.95
CA LEU A 26 21.54 14.29 7.06
C LEU A 26 21.74 14.75 5.60
N THR A 27 23.00 14.81 5.19
CA THR A 27 23.38 14.66 3.79
C THR A 27 23.63 13.19 3.54
N GLY A 28 22.69 12.53 2.86
CA GLY A 28 22.85 11.14 2.45
C GLY A 28 21.57 10.63 1.82
N CYS A 29 21.61 10.42 0.50
CA CYS A 29 20.62 9.62 -0.22
C CYS A 29 20.81 8.15 0.21
N GLY A 30 20.42 7.82 1.45
CA GLY A 30 20.47 6.46 1.96
C GLY A 30 19.41 5.66 1.23
N ALA A 31 19.85 4.75 0.35
CA ALA A 31 18.96 3.74 -0.20
C ALA A 31 18.43 2.92 0.99
N HIS A 32 17.16 3.14 1.36
CA HIS A 32 16.51 2.35 2.39
C HIS A 32 16.55 0.89 1.94
N MET A 33 17.46 0.10 2.50
CA MET A 33 17.63 -1.31 2.14
C MET A 33 16.44 -2.15 2.62
N HIS A 34 15.81 -1.70 3.71
CA HIS A 34 14.70 -2.37 4.37
C HIS A 34 13.53 -1.41 4.63
N HIS A 35 12.33 -1.97 4.63
CA HIS A 35 11.06 -1.32 4.93
C HIS A 35 10.33 -2.13 6.00
N VAL A 36 9.79 -1.45 7.01
CA VAL A 36 8.90 -2.10 7.99
C VAL A 36 7.48 -1.92 7.50
N VAL A 37 6.79 -3.03 7.21
CA VAL A 37 5.43 -3.02 6.68
C VAL A 37 4.50 -2.34 7.68
N GLU A 38 3.83 -1.28 7.22
CA GLU A 38 2.83 -0.57 7.99
C GLU A 38 1.44 -1.24 7.84
N PRO A 39 0.52 -1.05 8.80
CA PRO A 39 -0.84 -1.54 8.67
C PRO A 39 -1.53 -1.05 7.38
N GLY A 40 -2.06 -1.98 6.59
CA GLY A 40 -2.78 -1.68 5.34
C GLY A 40 -1.89 -1.54 4.10
N GLU A 41 -0.58 -1.71 4.21
CA GLU A 41 0.28 -1.82 3.04
C GLU A 41 0.16 -3.20 2.37
N THR A 42 0.33 -3.18 1.05
CA THR A 42 0.42 -4.39 0.23
C THR A 42 1.78 -4.44 -0.45
N LEU A 43 2.21 -5.62 -0.89
CA LEU A 43 3.45 -5.73 -1.65
C LEU A 43 3.43 -4.86 -2.93
N TYR A 44 2.24 -4.62 -3.47
CA TYR A 44 2.02 -3.71 -4.60
C TYR A 44 2.24 -2.26 -4.21
N SER A 45 1.71 -1.81 -3.07
CA SER A 45 1.87 -0.44 -2.59
C SER A 45 3.33 -0.14 -2.23
N ILE A 46 4.02 -1.11 -1.60
CA ILE A 46 5.45 -1.01 -1.29
C ILE A 46 6.29 -0.97 -2.58
N GLY A 47 6.01 -1.85 -3.55
CA GLY A 47 6.65 -1.78 -4.86
C GLY A 47 6.45 -0.42 -5.54
N PHE A 48 5.24 0.12 -5.46
CA PHE A 48 4.90 1.44 -5.98
C PHE A 48 5.66 2.58 -5.29
N LEU A 49 5.81 2.50 -3.96
CA LEU A 49 6.54 3.47 -3.13
C LEU A 49 8.02 3.51 -3.52
N TYR A 50 8.67 2.35 -3.64
CA TYR A 50 10.10 2.23 -3.94
C TYR A 50 10.43 2.20 -5.44
N GLY A 51 9.42 2.20 -6.31
CA GLY A 51 9.61 2.21 -7.76
C GLY A 51 10.05 0.86 -8.36
N TYR A 52 9.83 -0.23 -7.63
CA TYR A 52 10.14 -1.59 -8.09
C TYR A 52 8.87 -2.37 -8.45
N ASP A 53 9.03 -3.38 -9.30
CA ASP A 53 7.98 -4.38 -9.50
C ASP A 53 7.81 -5.18 -8.20
N TYR A 54 6.57 -5.30 -7.74
CA TYR A 54 6.22 -6.03 -6.53
C TYR A 54 6.77 -7.47 -6.53
N ARG A 55 6.92 -8.10 -7.71
CA ARG A 55 7.51 -9.44 -7.86
C ARG A 55 9.00 -9.47 -7.55
N LYS A 56 9.74 -8.40 -7.86
CA LYS A 56 11.17 -8.32 -7.50
C LYS A 56 11.34 -8.23 -5.99
N ILE A 57 10.53 -7.38 -5.33
CA ILE A 57 10.51 -7.32 -3.87
C ILE A 57 10.08 -8.68 -3.30
N ALA A 58 9.08 -9.34 -3.89
CA ALA A 58 8.68 -10.68 -3.48
C ALA A 58 9.86 -11.66 -3.53
N GLN A 59 10.59 -11.68 -4.65
CA GLN A 59 11.74 -12.55 -4.88
C GLN A 59 12.85 -12.30 -3.86
N TRP A 60 13.20 -11.04 -3.61
CA TRP A 60 14.24 -10.66 -2.64
C TRP A 60 13.92 -11.06 -1.20
N ASN A 61 12.64 -11.28 -0.89
CA ASN A 61 12.14 -11.63 0.43
C ASN A 61 11.58 -13.06 0.52
N GLY A 62 11.69 -13.86 -0.54
CA GLY A 62 11.13 -15.21 -0.58
C GLY A 62 9.60 -15.29 -0.48
N ILE A 63 8.89 -14.21 -0.80
CA ILE A 63 7.43 -14.12 -0.68
C ILE A 63 6.77 -14.72 -1.92
N ARG A 64 5.84 -15.65 -1.71
CA ARG A 64 5.09 -16.32 -2.78
C ARG A 64 3.67 -15.75 -2.88
N PRO A 65 2.98 -15.89 -4.04
CA PRO A 65 1.54 -15.66 -4.12
C PRO A 65 0.78 -16.38 -2.98
N PRO A 66 -0.23 -15.76 -2.35
CA PRO A 66 -0.92 -14.53 -2.75
C PRO A 66 -0.24 -13.21 -2.31
N TYR A 67 1.05 -13.23 -1.93
CA TYR A 67 1.83 -12.07 -1.51
C TYR A 67 1.33 -11.40 -0.22
N GLY A 68 0.82 -12.21 0.71
CA GLY A 68 0.41 -11.73 2.02
C GLY A 68 1.59 -11.13 2.80
N LEU A 69 1.32 -10.01 3.47
CA LEU A 69 2.26 -9.31 4.34
C LEU A 69 1.63 -9.15 5.73
N ASN A 70 2.48 -9.13 6.76
CA ASN A 70 2.06 -8.82 8.12
C ASN A 70 2.58 -7.43 8.51
N ALA A 71 1.77 -6.65 9.21
CA ALA A 71 2.26 -5.40 9.81
C ALA A 71 3.45 -5.68 10.75
N GLY A 72 4.47 -4.82 10.69
CA GLY A 72 5.73 -4.98 11.42
C GLY A 72 6.73 -5.93 10.74
N GLN A 73 6.37 -6.59 9.64
CA GLN A 73 7.31 -7.40 8.86
C GLN A 73 8.39 -6.52 8.24
N VAL A 74 9.66 -6.92 8.34
CA VAL A 74 10.76 -6.22 7.67
C VAL A 74 10.98 -6.80 6.28
N LEU A 75 10.96 -5.96 5.25
CA LEU A 75 11.17 -6.33 3.86
C LEU A 75 12.41 -5.67 3.29
N ARG A 76 13.24 -6.41 2.58
CA ARG A 76 14.26 -5.86 1.67
C ARG A 76 13.57 -5.18 0.49
N VAL A 77 13.88 -3.91 0.24
CA VAL A 77 13.26 -3.10 -0.82
C VAL A 77 14.25 -2.54 -1.83
N ALA A 78 15.50 -3.00 -1.76
CA ALA A 78 16.56 -2.73 -2.72
C ALA A 78 17.15 -4.04 -3.27
N PRO A 79 17.69 -4.04 -4.50
CA PRO A 79 18.37 -5.21 -5.06
C PRO A 79 19.48 -5.72 -4.12
N PRO A 80 19.61 -7.05 -3.92
CA PRO A 80 20.75 -7.58 -3.21
C PRO A 80 22.02 -7.28 -4.02
N GLU A 81 23.10 -6.92 -3.34
CA GLU A 81 24.42 -6.92 -3.96
C GLU A 81 24.72 -8.36 -4.42
N VAL A 82 25.31 -8.49 -5.61
CA VAL A 82 25.54 -9.78 -6.25
C VAL A 82 26.31 -10.68 -5.27
N GLY A 83 25.67 -11.78 -4.82
CA GLY A 83 26.29 -12.76 -3.91
C GLY A 83 25.74 -12.83 -2.49
N THR A 84 24.77 -12.00 -2.07
CA THR A 84 24.15 -12.17 -0.73
C THR A 84 22.89 -13.06 -0.79
N PRO A 85 22.83 -14.18 -0.03
CA PRO A 85 21.60 -14.94 0.15
C PRO A 85 20.47 -14.08 0.75
N PRO A 86 19.18 -14.36 0.44
CA PRO A 86 18.08 -13.63 1.05
C PRO A 86 18.16 -13.75 2.59
N PRO A 87 18.03 -12.65 3.35
CA PRO A 87 17.94 -12.72 4.80
C PRO A 87 16.78 -13.64 5.17
N GLY A 88 17.08 -14.71 5.92
CA GLY A 88 16.05 -15.55 6.50
C GLY A 88 15.09 -14.68 7.29
N VAL A 89 13.80 -14.79 6.96
CA VAL A 89 12.71 -14.10 7.67
C VAL A 89 12.82 -14.47 9.14
N ARG A 90 13.42 -13.60 9.97
CA ARG A 90 13.41 -13.78 11.43
C ARG A 90 12.04 -13.37 11.94
N SER A 91 11.03 -14.17 11.65
CA SER A 91 9.75 -14.11 12.33
C SER A 91 10.00 -14.49 13.79
N LYS A 92 9.86 -13.53 14.70
CA LYS A 92 9.77 -13.83 16.14
C LYS A 92 8.59 -14.81 16.32
N PRO A 93 8.77 -15.99 16.93
CA PRO A 93 7.69 -16.96 17.06
C PRO A 93 6.55 -16.38 17.91
N PRO A 94 5.27 -16.55 17.52
CA PRO A 94 4.16 -16.26 18.42
C PRO A 94 4.17 -17.29 19.55
N ARG A 95 4.30 -16.82 20.78
CA ARG A 95 4.20 -17.62 22.01
C ARG A 95 2.75 -18.12 22.13
N ARG A 96 2.47 -19.33 21.65
CA ARG A 96 1.19 -20.02 21.88
C ARG A 96 1.09 -20.38 23.37
N LYS A 97 0.11 -19.81 24.07
CA LYS A 97 -0.41 -20.41 25.31
C LYS A 97 -1.23 -21.65 24.91
N PRO A 98 -1.05 -22.82 25.54
CA PRO A 98 -1.92 -23.98 25.30
C PRO A 98 -3.31 -23.71 25.86
N ALA A 99 -4.35 -23.96 25.06
CA ALA A 99 -5.72 -24.14 25.57
C ALA A 99 -5.90 -25.62 26.01
N PRO A 100 -6.76 -25.91 27.00
CA PRO A 100 -6.87 -27.23 27.60
C PRO A 100 -7.53 -28.24 26.65
N VAL A 101 -7.03 -29.47 26.72
CA VAL A 101 -7.54 -30.68 26.07
C VAL A 101 -8.87 -31.05 26.72
N VAL A 102 -9.91 -31.26 25.91
CA VAL A 102 -11.19 -31.83 26.37
C VAL A 102 -11.13 -33.34 26.15
N ASP A 103 -11.17 -34.09 27.25
CA ASP A 103 -11.17 -35.54 27.26
C ASP A 103 -12.47 -36.12 26.70
N SER A 104 -12.31 -37.16 25.88
CA SER A 104 -13.39 -38.00 25.37
C SER A 104 -13.79 -39.03 26.44
N VAL A 105 -15.08 -39.14 26.75
CA VAL A 105 -15.65 -40.31 27.44
C VAL A 105 -16.79 -40.89 26.59
N LYS A 106 -16.75 -42.21 26.41
CA LYS A 106 -17.66 -43.05 25.62
C LYS A 106 -18.38 -44.03 26.55
N ALA A 107 -19.68 -44.26 26.28
CA ALA A 107 -20.58 -45.40 26.63
C ALA A 107 -21.91 -44.85 27.21
N GLY A 108 -23.08 -45.02 26.59
CA GLY A 108 -23.89 -46.24 26.46
C GLY A 108 -25.38 -45.89 26.69
N PRO A 109 -26.37 -46.71 26.29
CA PRO A 109 -27.59 -46.23 25.61
C PRO A 109 -28.86 -46.16 26.48
N ARG A 110 -29.81 -45.29 26.10
CA ARG A 110 -31.26 -45.48 26.37
C ARG A 110 -32.15 -44.69 25.41
N ALA A 111 -33.11 -45.39 24.82
CA ALA A 111 -34.14 -44.89 23.93
C ALA A 111 -35.33 -44.30 24.70
N VAL A 112 -35.94 -43.24 24.17
CA VAL A 112 -37.40 -43.07 24.09
C VAL A 112 -37.81 -42.03 23.04
N ASP A 113 -38.68 -42.49 22.16
CA ASP A 113 -39.54 -41.90 21.13
C ASP A 113 -39.95 -40.41 21.24
N ARG A 114 -39.95 -39.68 20.10
CA ARG A 114 -41.18 -39.14 19.46
C ARG A 114 -40.94 -38.37 18.15
N ALA A 115 -41.73 -38.74 17.15
CA ALA A 115 -42.41 -37.89 16.14
C ALA A 115 -41.59 -36.99 15.18
N GLY A 116 -41.45 -37.49 13.94
CA GLY A 116 -41.92 -36.83 12.72
C GLY A 116 -41.40 -35.43 12.37
N THR A 117 -40.39 -35.37 11.51
CA THR A 117 -40.16 -34.20 10.64
C THR A 117 -39.57 -34.69 9.31
N PRO A 118 -40.03 -34.21 8.13
CA PRO A 118 -39.51 -34.66 6.84
C PRO A 118 -38.02 -34.34 6.72
N ALA A 119 -37.25 -35.31 6.22
CA ALA A 119 -35.83 -35.18 5.95
C ALA A 119 -35.58 -34.07 4.90
N VAL A 120 -35.13 -32.90 5.36
CA VAL A 120 -34.50 -31.91 4.49
C VAL A 120 -33.08 -32.41 4.23
N THR A 121 -32.85 -32.90 3.03
CA THR A 121 -31.51 -33.26 2.55
C THR A 121 -30.61 -32.01 2.66
N PRO A 122 -29.44 -32.07 3.31
CA PRO A 122 -28.50 -30.96 3.29
C PRO A 122 -28.04 -30.75 1.85
N ILE A 123 -28.46 -29.66 1.23
CA ILE A 123 -27.88 -29.21 -0.03
C ILE A 123 -26.44 -28.86 0.27
N ALA A 124 -25.50 -29.69 -0.20
CA ALA A 124 -24.08 -29.40 -0.15
C ALA A 124 -23.84 -28.00 -0.74
N PRO A 125 -23.09 -27.10 -0.09
CA PRO A 125 -22.77 -25.81 -0.67
C PRO A 125 -22.09 -26.03 -2.01
N LEU A 126 -22.74 -25.57 -3.09
CA LEU A 126 -22.11 -25.55 -4.41
C LEU A 126 -20.75 -24.86 -4.26
N PRO A 127 -19.67 -25.43 -4.80
CA PRO A 127 -18.37 -24.77 -4.78
C PRO A 127 -18.55 -23.41 -5.45
N ILE A 128 -18.36 -22.33 -4.69
CA ILE A 128 -18.19 -20.99 -5.23
C ILE A 128 -16.88 -21.05 -6.03
N THR A 129 -17.01 -21.49 -7.29
CA THR A 129 -15.99 -21.32 -8.30
C THR A 129 -15.84 -19.81 -8.44
N ARG A 130 -14.90 -19.23 -7.69
CA ARG A 130 -14.51 -17.83 -7.90
C ARG A 130 -14.16 -17.76 -9.38
N PRO A 131 -14.90 -17.02 -10.22
CA PRO A 131 -14.53 -16.90 -11.61
C PRO A 131 -13.11 -16.32 -11.62
N SER A 132 -12.16 -17.11 -12.11
CA SER A 132 -10.87 -16.60 -12.51
C SER A 132 -11.15 -15.76 -13.75
N VAL A 133 -11.64 -14.54 -13.54
CA VAL A 133 -11.87 -13.59 -14.62
C VAL A 133 -10.47 -13.25 -15.15
N GLY A 134 -10.04 -13.99 -16.16
CA GLY A 134 -8.82 -13.71 -16.89
C GLY A 134 -8.98 -12.35 -17.55
N PHE A 135 -8.21 -11.37 -17.10
CA PHE A 135 -8.17 -10.06 -17.75
C PHE A 135 -7.37 -10.16 -19.07
N PRO A 136 -7.72 -9.36 -20.09
CA PRO A 136 -7.04 -9.41 -21.37
C PRO A 136 -5.53 -9.14 -21.24
N LYS A 137 -4.73 -9.81 -22.09
CA LYS A 137 -3.27 -9.61 -22.17
C LYS A 137 -2.90 -8.15 -22.43
N ASN A 138 -3.70 -7.48 -23.28
CA ASN A 138 -3.60 -6.06 -23.57
C ASN A 138 -4.85 -5.37 -23.03
N PRO A 139 -4.76 -4.59 -21.94
CA PRO A 139 -5.90 -3.87 -21.41
C PRO A 139 -6.42 -2.84 -22.42
N GLN A 140 -7.73 -2.73 -22.56
CA GLN A 140 -8.37 -1.66 -23.32
C GLN A 140 -8.45 -0.41 -22.44
N TRP A 141 -7.55 0.53 -22.69
CA TRP A 141 -7.40 1.73 -21.88
C TRP A 141 -8.40 2.81 -22.27
N ARG A 142 -8.86 3.56 -21.28
CA ARG A 142 -9.78 4.69 -21.41
C ARG A 142 -9.32 5.81 -20.48
N TRP A 143 -9.71 7.03 -20.80
CA TRP A 143 -9.46 8.16 -19.90
C TRP A 143 -10.20 7.96 -18.56
N PRO A 144 -9.51 8.13 -17.42
CA PRO A 144 -10.11 7.90 -16.10
C PRO A 144 -11.06 9.03 -15.66
N VAL A 145 -10.97 10.19 -16.30
CA VAL A 145 -11.81 11.37 -16.04
C VAL A 145 -12.24 12.01 -17.35
N LYS A 146 -13.36 12.72 -17.35
CA LYS A 146 -13.88 13.44 -18.53
C LYS A 146 -13.07 14.68 -18.89
N SER A 147 -12.43 15.31 -17.91
CA SER A 147 -11.64 16.52 -18.11
C SER A 147 -10.49 16.31 -19.11
N ARG A 148 -10.35 17.27 -20.04
CA ARG A 148 -9.29 17.28 -21.05
C ARG A 148 -8.04 18.05 -20.61
N LYS A 149 -8.12 18.83 -19.53
CA LYS A 149 -7.06 19.73 -19.08
C LYS A 149 -5.97 18.95 -18.33
N VAL A 150 -4.86 18.68 -19.03
CA VAL A 150 -3.66 18.09 -18.44
C VAL A 150 -2.81 19.21 -17.85
N LEU A 151 -2.48 19.10 -16.57
CA LEU A 151 -1.63 20.05 -15.84
C LEU A 151 -0.16 19.66 -15.92
N GLN A 152 0.12 18.36 -15.94
CA GLN A 152 1.47 17.80 -16.00
C GLN A 152 1.45 16.52 -16.82
N THR A 153 2.48 16.36 -17.64
CA THR A 153 2.73 15.13 -18.41
C THR A 153 3.89 14.33 -17.82
N PHE A 154 3.92 13.04 -18.17
CA PHE A 154 5.01 12.13 -17.84
C PHE A 154 6.35 12.63 -18.38
N SER A 155 7.42 12.43 -17.60
CA SER A 155 8.80 12.59 -18.06
C SER A 155 9.66 11.45 -17.53
N ALA A 156 10.35 10.75 -18.44
CA ALA A 156 11.25 9.66 -18.06
C ALA A 156 12.50 10.15 -17.30
N ASN A 157 12.87 11.42 -17.48
CA ASN A 157 14.07 12.01 -16.89
C ASN A 157 13.79 12.73 -15.56
N ASP A 158 12.53 12.76 -15.12
CA ASP A 158 12.12 13.40 -13.88
C ASP A 158 11.39 12.38 -12.99
N PRO A 159 12.03 11.92 -11.90
CA PRO A 159 11.43 10.98 -10.95
C PRO A 159 10.13 11.47 -10.31
N GLY A 160 9.84 12.76 -10.34
CA GLY A 160 8.58 13.35 -9.87
C GLY A 160 7.43 13.25 -10.87
N ARG A 161 7.71 13.02 -12.16
CA ARG A 161 6.73 13.06 -13.25
C ARG A 161 6.43 11.66 -13.80
N LYS A 162 5.90 10.81 -12.93
CA LYS A 162 5.63 9.38 -13.20
C LYS A 162 4.33 9.11 -13.97
N GLY A 163 3.50 10.12 -14.19
CA GLY A 163 2.17 9.98 -14.74
C GLY A 163 1.61 11.26 -15.35
N LEU A 164 0.29 11.37 -15.38
CA LEU A 164 -0.44 12.56 -15.80
C LEU A 164 -1.13 13.20 -14.60
N ASP A 165 -1.03 14.51 -14.48
CA ASP A 165 -1.90 15.28 -13.60
C ASP A 165 -3.02 15.88 -14.43
N ILE A 166 -4.26 15.51 -14.12
CA ILE A 166 -5.45 15.93 -14.86
C ILE A 166 -6.29 16.80 -13.94
N ALA A 167 -6.54 18.05 -14.36
CA ALA A 167 -7.36 18.97 -13.58
C ALA A 167 -8.81 18.49 -13.51
N GLY A 168 -9.48 18.78 -12.41
CA GLY A 168 -10.92 18.63 -12.29
C GLY A 168 -11.43 19.37 -11.07
N ARG A 169 -12.64 19.03 -10.64
CA ARG A 169 -13.26 19.58 -9.43
C ARG A 169 -13.30 18.50 -8.35
N ARG A 170 -13.27 18.94 -7.10
CA ARG A 170 -13.54 18.06 -5.96
C ARG A 170 -14.90 17.38 -6.16
N GLY A 171 -14.94 16.06 -5.99
CA GLY A 171 -16.14 15.25 -6.20
C GLY A 171 -16.34 14.72 -7.63
N ASP A 172 -15.59 15.19 -8.63
CA ASP A 172 -15.70 14.66 -10.00
C ASP A 172 -15.42 13.14 -10.01
N PRO A 173 -16.16 12.34 -10.77
CA PRO A 173 -16.01 10.89 -10.75
C PRO A 173 -14.71 10.44 -11.43
N VAL A 174 -13.97 9.59 -10.73
CA VAL A 174 -12.77 8.90 -11.24
C VAL A 174 -13.15 7.46 -11.58
N HIS A 175 -12.81 7.04 -12.79
CA HIS A 175 -13.16 5.72 -13.32
C HIS A 175 -11.90 4.88 -13.58
N ALA A 176 -12.04 3.56 -13.50
CA ALA A 176 -10.99 2.64 -13.89
C ALA A 176 -10.69 2.77 -15.39
N ALA A 177 -9.42 3.02 -15.72
CA ALA A 177 -8.95 3.15 -17.10
C ALA A 177 -9.07 1.84 -17.88
N ALA A 178 -8.99 0.69 -17.20
CA ALA A 178 -9.21 -0.63 -17.78
C ALA A 178 -9.73 -1.61 -16.70
N ALA A 179 -10.24 -2.77 -17.11
CA ALA A 179 -10.70 -3.81 -16.19
C ALA A 179 -9.54 -4.42 -15.41
N GLY A 180 -9.74 -4.78 -14.15
CA GLY A 180 -8.69 -5.33 -13.30
C GLY A 180 -9.15 -5.66 -11.89
N ARG A 181 -8.19 -6.00 -11.03
CA ARG A 181 -8.41 -6.22 -9.59
C ARG A 181 -7.74 -5.12 -8.78
N VAL A 182 -8.44 -4.57 -7.79
CA VAL A 182 -7.86 -3.62 -6.84
C VAL A 182 -6.84 -4.36 -5.97
N VAL A 183 -5.59 -3.92 -6.00
CA VAL A 183 -4.47 -4.49 -5.21
C VAL A 183 -3.97 -3.55 -4.12
N TYR A 184 -4.54 -2.35 -4.05
CA TYR A 184 -4.38 -1.40 -2.97
C TYR A 184 -5.50 -0.36 -3.03
N ALA A 185 -6.07 0.01 -1.88
CA ALA A 185 -6.99 1.12 -1.74
C ALA A 185 -6.81 1.72 -0.32
N GLY A 186 -6.20 2.89 -0.22
CA GLY A 186 -5.90 3.50 1.08
C GLY A 186 -5.07 4.77 0.99
N SER A 187 -4.57 5.23 2.13
CA SER A 187 -3.81 6.49 2.26
C SER A 187 -2.41 6.34 2.86
N GLY A 188 -1.93 5.12 3.04
CA GLY A 188 -0.60 4.83 3.61
C GLY A 188 0.56 5.38 2.77
N LEU A 189 0.34 5.61 1.46
CA LEU A 189 1.31 6.28 0.61
C LEU A 189 1.11 7.79 0.63
N VAL A 190 1.64 8.44 1.69
CA VAL A 190 1.41 9.87 2.02
C VAL A 190 1.47 10.82 0.81
N ARG A 191 2.50 10.69 -0.05
CA ARG A 191 2.69 11.57 -1.22
C ARG A 191 1.61 11.43 -2.29
N TYR A 192 0.89 10.30 -2.32
CA TYR A 192 -0.18 10.01 -3.25
C TYR A 192 -1.57 10.32 -2.66
N GLY A 193 -1.65 10.64 -1.36
CA GLY A 193 -2.91 10.81 -0.66
C GLY A 193 -3.77 9.55 -0.70
N GLN A 194 -5.07 9.70 -0.89
CA GLN A 194 -5.96 8.56 -1.13
C GLN A 194 -5.70 7.98 -2.52
N LEU A 195 -5.22 6.74 -2.53
CA LEU A 195 -4.69 6.05 -3.70
C LEU A 195 -5.42 4.73 -3.91
N ILE A 196 -5.72 4.45 -5.18
CA ILE A 196 -6.13 3.13 -5.67
C ILE A 196 -5.06 2.63 -6.62
N ILE A 197 -4.65 1.36 -6.48
CA ILE A 197 -3.83 0.65 -7.47
C ILE A 197 -4.64 -0.52 -8.01
N ILE A 198 -4.79 -0.60 -9.33
CA ILE A 198 -5.50 -1.68 -10.02
C ILE A 198 -4.48 -2.51 -10.81
N LYS A 199 -4.47 -3.82 -10.56
CA LYS A 199 -3.76 -4.80 -11.37
C LYS A 199 -4.64 -5.25 -12.52
N HIS A 200 -4.23 -4.92 -13.75
CA HIS A 200 -4.93 -5.36 -14.95
C HIS A 200 -4.47 -6.73 -15.40
N ASN A 201 -3.18 -7.02 -15.29
CA ASN A 201 -2.61 -8.34 -15.53
C ASN A 201 -1.21 -8.40 -14.93
N GLU A 202 -0.40 -9.39 -15.27
CA GLU A 202 0.98 -9.51 -14.76
C GLU A 202 1.90 -8.37 -15.21
N LYS A 203 1.56 -7.71 -16.33
CA LYS A 203 2.41 -6.71 -16.95
C LYS A 203 2.00 -5.29 -16.55
N TYR A 204 0.71 -5.05 -16.35
CA TYR A 204 0.15 -3.71 -16.21
C TYR A 204 -0.53 -3.47 -14.86
N LEU A 205 -0.13 -2.37 -14.22
CA LEU A 205 -0.83 -1.73 -13.11
C LEU A 205 -1.26 -0.33 -13.53
N SER A 206 -2.34 0.19 -12.95
CA SER A 206 -2.66 1.62 -12.97
C SER A 206 -2.87 2.17 -11.56
N ALA A 207 -2.63 3.46 -11.39
CA ALA A 207 -2.82 4.14 -10.13
C ALA A 207 -3.61 5.44 -10.28
N TYR A 208 -4.42 5.71 -9.27
CA TYR A 208 -5.34 6.84 -9.20
C TYR A 208 -5.14 7.50 -7.86
N ALA A 209 -4.47 8.65 -7.83
CA ALA A 209 -4.07 9.34 -6.60
C ALA A 209 -4.85 10.63 -6.37
N HIS A 210 -4.65 11.19 -5.18
CA HIS A 210 -5.23 12.46 -4.72
C HIS A 210 -6.75 12.45 -4.61
N ASN A 211 -7.37 11.29 -4.46
CA ASN A 211 -8.82 11.18 -4.35
C ASN A 211 -9.34 11.77 -3.03
N ASP A 212 -10.63 12.10 -2.98
CA ASP A 212 -11.32 12.52 -1.76
C ASP A 212 -12.04 11.35 -1.07
N LYS A 213 -12.63 10.46 -1.88
CA LYS A 213 -13.32 9.27 -1.42
C LYS A 213 -13.02 8.09 -2.32
N LEU A 214 -12.61 6.98 -1.72
CA LEU A 214 -12.47 5.69 -2.39
C LEU A 214 -13.83 4.98 -2.40
N ARG A 215 -14.23 4.44 -3.56
CA ARG A 215 -15.51 3.72 -3.75
C ARG A 215 -15.32 2.20 -3.88
N VAL A 216 -14.09 1.74 -3.71
CA VAL A 216 -13.66 0.34 -3.84
C VAL A 216 -12.70 0.01 -2.71
N LYS A 217 -12.52 -1.29 -2.46
CA LYS A 217 -11.56 -1.82 -1.48
C LYS A 217 -10.61 -2.81 -2.16
N GLU A 218 -9.51 -3.12 -1.47
CA GLU A 218 -8.61 -4.18 -1.91
C GLU A 218 -9.36 -5.49 -2.17
N GLY A 219 -9.02 -6.17 -3.26
CA GLY A 219 -9.61 -7.43 -3.68
C GLY A 219 -10.79 -7.27 -4.65
N ASP A 220 -11.41 -6.10 -4.76
CA ASP A 220 -12.53 -5.88 -5.68
C ASP A 220 -12.13 -6.12 -7.15
N VAL A 221 -13.02 -6.72 -7.92
CA VAL A 221 -12.90 -6.88 -9.38
C VAL A 221 -13.66 -5.75 -10.05
N ILE A 222 -13.00 -5.04 -10.96
CA ILE A 222 -13.46 -3.78 -11.52
C ILE A 222 -13.52 -3.88 -13.04
N GLY A 223 -14.63 -3.44 -13.63
CA GLY A 223 -14.78 -3.28 -15.08
C GLY A 223 -14.13 -2.00 -15.61
N ALA A 224 -13.74 -1.97 -16.89
CA ALA A 224 -13.26 -0.75 -17.53
C ALA A 224 -14.37 0.32 -17.50
N GLY A 225 -14.03 1.54 -17.09
CA GLY A 225 -14.99 2.64 -16.97
C GLY A 225 -15.89 2.61 -15.74
N GLN A 226 -15.76 1.62 -14.85
CA GLN A 226 -16.45 1.64 -13.56
C GLN A 226 -15.92 2.78 -12.69
N ARG A 227 -16.82 3.50 -11.99
CA ARG A 227 -16.43 4.53 -11.01
C ARG A 227 -15.77 3.88 -9.81
N ILE A 228 -14.58 4.35 -9.44
CA ILE A 228 -13.75 3.78 -8.38
C ILE A 228 -13.44 4.77 -7.26
N ALA A 229 -13.55 6.08 -7.53
CA ALA A 229 -13.28 7.13 -6.57
C ALA A 229 -13.97 8.44 -6.96
N ASP A 230 -13.89 9.39 -6.04
CA ASP A 230 -14.24 10.79 -6.25
C ASP A 230 -12.96 11.62 -6.17
N MET A 231 -12.75 12.50 -7.14
CA MET A 231 -11.56 13.34 -7.23
C MET A 231 -11.46 14.26 -6.02
N GLY A 232 -10.24 14.44 -5.51
CA GLY A 232 -9.96 15.32 -4.39
C GLY A 232 -8.65 16.05 -4.58
N SER A 233 -8.08 16.46 -3.45
CA SER A 233 -6.77 17.10 -3.35
C SER A 233 -5.92 16.47 -2.24
N SER A 234 -6.18 15.22 -1.85
CA SER A 234 -5.44 14.58 -0.76
C SER A 234 -3.95 14.44 -1.13
N GLY A 235 -3.05 15.07 -0.36
CA GLY A 235 -1.62 15.12 -0.71
C GLY A 235 -1.28 15.99 -1.94
N ALA A 236 -2.22 16.79 -2.46
CA ALA A 236 -2.02 17.70 -3.58
C ALA A 236 -2.45 19.14 -3.23
N ARG A 237 -1.92 20.13 -3.96
CA ARG A 237 -2.21 21.56 -3.72
C ARG A 237 -3.57 22.02 -4.25
N ARG A 238 -4.20 21.24 -5.12
CA ARG A 238 -5.49 21.56 -5.76
C ARG A 238 -6.21 20.27 -6.18
N PRO A 239 -7.53 20.33 -6.44
CA PRO A 239 -8.24 19.19 -7.00
C PRO A 239 -7.66 18.74 -8.34
N MET A 240 -7.20 17.49 -8.39
CA MET A 240 -6.66 16.85 -9.59
C MET A 240 -6.63 15.33 -9.42
N LEU A 241 -6.57 14.62 -10.54
CA LEU A 241 -6.19 13.21 -10.55
C LEU A 241 -4.73 13.09 -10.98
N HIS A 242 -3.90 12.45 -10.14
CA HIS A 242 -2.64 11.89 -10.60
C HIS A 242 -2.89 10.47 -11.11
N PHE A 243 -2.65 10.24 -12.40
CA PHE A 243 -2.88 8.97 -13.08
C PHE A 243 -1.58 8.38 -13.59
N GLU A 244 -1.26 7.15 -13.18
CA GLU A 244 -0.10 6.41 -13.68
C GLU A 244 -0.51 5.11 -14.37
N ILE A 245 0.28 4.72 -15.38
CA ILE A 245 0.33 3.36 -15.89
C ILE A 245 1.75 2.85 -15.60
N ARG A 246 1.84 1.67 -14.98
CA ARG A 246 3.12 0.98 -14.77
C ARG A 246 3.15 -0.29 -15.60
N ARG A 247 4.26 -0.50 -16.32
CA ARG A 247 4.57 -1.72 -17.06
C ARG A 247 5.75 -2.41 -16.39
N ASN A 248 5.56 -3.64 -15.89
CA ASN A 248 6.59 -4.38 -15.14
C ASN A 248 7.17 -3.54 -13.98
N GLY A 249 6.29 -2.91 -13.19
CA GLY A 249 6.65 -2.06 -12.05
C GLY A 249 7.13 -0.65 -12.38
N LYS A 250 7.60 -0.40 -13.61
CA LYS A 250 8.12 0.90 -14.03
C LYS A 250 7.02 1.82 -14.58
N PRO A 251 6.98 3.11 -14.21
CA PRO A 251 6.04 4.06 -14.81
C PRO A 251 6.33 4.24 -16.30
N VAL A 252 5.28 4.34 -17.10
CA VAL A 252 5.35 4.59 -18.55
C VAL A 252 4.42 5.73 -18.93
N ASN A 253 4.72 6.44 -20.02
CA ASN A 253 3.90 7.56 -20.49
C ASN A 253 2.46 7.11 -20.78
N PRO A 254 1.44 7.55 -20.00
CA PRO A 254 0.07 7.09 -20.19
C PRO A 254 -0.55 7.53 -21.52
N LEU A 255 -0.06 8.62 -22.12
CA LEU A 255 -0.54 9.10 -23.43
C LEU A 255 -0.25 8.12 -24.58
N ARG A 256 0.67 7.17 -24.39
CA ARG A 256 0.93 6.09 -25.39
C ARG A 256 -0.10 4.95 -25.34
N TYR A 257 -0.96 4.94 -24.33
CA TYR A 257 -1.92 3.88 -24.07
C TYR A 257 -3.36 4.38 -24.14
N LEU A 258 -3.59 5.61 -23.66
CA LEU A 258 -4.90 6.24 -23.68
C LEU A 258 -5.31 6.60 -25.12
N PRO A 259 -6.60 6.52 -25.45
CA PRO A 259 -7.09 6.94 -26.77
C PRO A 259 -6.84 8.43 -26.98
N GLN A 260 -6.59 8.83 -28.23
CA GLN A 260 -6.54 10.23 -28.61
C GLN A 260 -7.88 10.90 -28.32
N ARG A 261 -7.84 12.15 -27.87
CA ARG A 261 -9.03 12.92 -27.52
C ARG A 261 -8.90 14.35 -28.00
#